data_AF-A0A4P1R290-F1
#
_entry.id   AF-A0A4P1R290-F1
#
_cell.length_a   1.000
_cell.length_b   1.000
_cell.length_c   1.000
_cell.angle_alpha   90.00
_cell.angle_beta   90.00
_cell.angle_gamma   90.00
#
_symmetry.space_group_name_H-M   'P 1'
#
loop_
_entity.id
_entity.type
_entity.pdbx_description
1 polymer ?
#
loop_
_entity_poly.entity_id
_entity_poly.type
_entity_poly.pdbx_seq_one_letter_code
_entity_poly.pdbx_strand_id
1 'polypeptide(L)'
;METIIPPTSSGSSTCTPMKNGKVLEGSNIMKLMNSDHKDGKLYMKELQPAVALVLPSQGTNPDSEVLNEFTNGKQEKVIKIVFKEVLTHILLNMAAGLKRDPIVILRIDGEDLVEFTNSPSYEAEIASIFSHIASPENSFRHHVIEALGKLTVEQGIPPISDSWVINNIVEPALLSQGGSGWDKSIPDQEKFLEEFKKVALSIAHRLKEQPVIVAHSENIFDGSGVNRLLSNKFELEKTLNSALENLPKDRNGKLSMEYLRVALDTLSPCAGLPPLGAIEEMDKVIGEVFKVINVDDGKVVKEDEFKIILTDILGSIMLQLEGNPISVYSDSVVHEPLDSSSTETS
;
A
#
# COMPACT_ATOMS: atom_id res chain seq x y z
N MET A 1 -67.15 32.01 -0.23
CA MET A 1 -66.67 32.27 -1.60
C MET A 1 -65.86 33.54 -1.48
N GLU A 2 -64.55 33.51 -1.36
CA GLU A 2 -63.49 33.09 -2.29
C GLU A 2 -62.18 33.36 -1.51
N THR A 3 -60.99 32.81 -1.74
CA THR A 3 -60.45 31.66 -2.46
C THR A 3 -59.02 31.55 -1.91
N ILE A 4 -58.63 30.35 -1.49
CA ILE A 4 -57.25 30.02 -1.10
C ILE A 4 -56.43 29.89 -2.39
N ILE A 5 -55.30 30.60 -2.49
CA ILE A 5 -54.26 30.40 -3.52
C ILE A 5 -52.90 30.22 -2.80
N PRO A 6 -52.09 29.20 -3.16
CA PRO A 6 -50.93 28.74 -2.40
C PRO A 6 -49.63 29.50 -2.74
N PRO A 7 -48.54 29.32 -1.95
CA PRO A 7 -47.23 29.86 -2.30
C PRO A 7 -46.56 29.03 -3.41
N THR A 8 -46.05 29.73 -4.41
CA THR A 8 -45.25 29.23 -5.52
C THR A 8 -43.81 28.96 -5.10
N SER A 9 -43.24 27.91 -5.69
CA SER A 9 -41.84 27.51 -5.56
C SER A 9 -40.93 28.36 -6.45
N SER A 10 -39.67 28.54 -6.01
CA SER A 10 -38.53 28.63 -6.92
C SER A 10 -37.26 28.27 -6.15
N GLY A 11 -36.64 27.15 -6.54
CA GLY A 11 -35.35 26.70 -6.03
C GLY A 11 -34.18 27.51 -6.59
N SER A 12 -33.06 27.42 -5.88
CA SER A 12 -31.73 27.79 -6.36
C SER A 12 -30.69 27.10 -5.49
N SER A 13 -30.57 25.77 -5.63
CA SER A 13 -29.37 25.07 -5.16
C SER A 13 -28.31 25.20 -6.24
N THR A 14 -27.53 26.28 -6.18
CA THR A 14 -26.38 26.50 -7.07
C THR A 14 -25.28 25.50 -6.74
N CYS A 15 -25.03 24.57 -7.66
CA CYS A 15 -23.85 23.71 -7.66
C CYS A 15 -22.60 24.59 -7.82
N THR A 16 -21.78 24.66 -6.79
CA THR A 16 -20.38 25.09 -6.91
C THR A 16 -19.54 23.96 -7.50
N PRO A 17 -18.66 24.22 -8.49
CA PRO A 17 -17.77 23.21 -9.05
C PRO A 17 -16.76 22.74 -8.00
N MET A 18 -16.46 21.43 -8.00
CA MET A 18 -15.53 20.79 -7.07
C MET A 18 -14.11 21.31 -7.29
N LYS A 19 -13.50 21.89 -6.24
CA LYS A 19 -12.06 22.11 -6.13
C LYS A 19 -11.39 20.81 -5.68
N ASN A 20 -10.28 20.47 -6.32
CA ASN A 20 -9.37 19.39 -5.90
C ASN A 20 -8.90 19.64 -4.46
N GLY A 21 -8.94 18.60 -3.62
CA GLY A 21 -8.47 18.66 -2.23
C GLY A 21 -9.56 18.73 -1.15
N LYS A 22 -10.72 18.08 -1.33
CA LYS A 22 -11.66 17.91 -0.21
C LYS A 22 -11.17 16.81 0.72
N VAL A 23 -10.92 17.18 1.98
CA VAL A 23 -10.70 16.25 3.10
C VAL A 23 -11.96 15.39 3.29
N LEU A 24 -11.77 14.08 3.30
CA LEU A 24 -12.82 13.09 3.54
C LEU A 24 -13.04 12.92 5.04
N GLU A 25 -14.05 13.61 5.56
CA GLU A 25 -14.44 13.48 6.96
C GLU A 25 -15.60 12.47 7.11
N GLY A 26 -15.58 11.65 8.17
CA GLY A 26 -16.67 10.71 8.48
C GLY A 26 -18.04 11.38 8.61
N SER A 27 -18.07 12.69 8.88
CA SER A 27 -19.27 13.54 8.86
C SER A 27 -19.97 13.54 7.49
N ASN A 28 -19.22 13.45 6.39
CA ASN A 28 -19.76 13.42 5.02
C ASN A 28 -20.45 12.09 4.72
N ILE A 29 -19.92 10.98 5.22
CA ILE A 29 -20.53 9.64 5.10
C ILE A 29 -21.82 9.57 5.93
N MET A 30 -21.78 10.11 7.16
CA MET A 30 -22.95 10.16 8.02
C MET A 30 -24.08 11.02 7.42
N LYS A 31 -23.75 12.15 6.79
CA LYS A 31 -24.72 12.97 6.04
C LYS A 31 -25.35 12.20 4.89
N LEU A 32 -24.58 11.37 4.18
CA LEU A 32 -25.09 10.53 3.09
C LEU A 32 -26.12 9.51 3.60
N MET A 33 -25.81 8.83 4.70
CA MET A 33 -26.73 7.85 5.29
C MET A 33 -28.03 8.51 5.79
N ASN A 34 -27.93 9.71 6.36
CA ASN A 34 -29.05 10.45 6.96
C ASN A 34 -29.84 11.34 5.98
N SER A 35 -29.55 11.30 4.67
CA SER A 35 -30.30 12.07 3.66
C SER A 35 -31.81 11.71 3.66
N ASP A 36 -32.73 12.67 3.83
CA ASP A 36 -34.18 12.41 3.93
C ASP A 36 -34.87 12.11 2.58
N HIS A 37 -34.20 11.38 1.69
CA HIS A 37 -34.79 10.96 0.43
C HIS A 37 -35.94 9.99 0.71
N LYS A 38 -37.17 10.45 0.40
CA LYS A 38 -38.41 9.68 0.57
C LYS A 38 -38.43 8.36 -0.22
N ASP A 39 -37.56 8.22 -1.21
CA ASP A 39 -37.42 7.01 -2.04
C ASP A 39 -36.39 6.00 -1.50
N GLY A 40 -35.67 6.33 -0.41
CA GLY A 40 -34.66 5.45 0.21
C GLY A 40 -33.43 5.18 -0.67
N LYS A 41 -33.19 6.01 -1.69
CA LYS A 41 -32.11 5.86 -2.67
C LYS A 41 -31.07 6.96 -2.52
N LEU A 42 -29.85 6.65 -2.96
CA LEU A 42 -28.72 7.56 -3.09
C LEU A 42 -28.43 7.76 -4.57
N TYR A 43 -28.20 9.00 -4.96
CA TYR A 43 -27.88 9.37 -6.33
C TYR A 43 -26.38 9.35 -6.56
N MET A 44 -25.94 9.04 -7.78
CA MET A 44 -24.51 8.94 -8.12
C MET A 44 -23.67 10.15 -7.69
N LYS A 45 -24.22 11.36 -7.82
CA LYS A 45 -23.58 12.62 -7.40
C LYS A 45 -23.34 12.70 -5.89
N GLU A 46 -24.16 12.01 -5.12
CA GLU A 46 -24.08 11.94 -3.66
C GLU A 46 -23.07 10.88 -3.23
N LEU A 47 -22.82 9.84 -4.03
CA LEU A 47 -21.87 8.78 -3.72
C LEU A 47 -20.40 9.18 -3.88
N GLN A 48 -20.12 10.29 -4.57
CA GLN A 48 -18.75 10.79 -4.81
C GLN A 48 -17.85 10.86 -3.56
N PRO A 49 -18.32 11.35 -2.38
CA PRO A 49 -17.52 11.33 -1.15
C PRO A 49 -17.23 9.90 -0.66
N ALA A 50 -18.12 8.94 -0.88
CA ALA A 50 -17.87 7.55 -0.48
C ALA A 50 -16.94 6.82 -1.46
N VAL A 51 -17.01 7.15 -2.75
CA VAL A 51 -16.10 6.63 -3.78
C VAL A 51 -14.66 7.07 -3.52
N ALA A 52 -14.48 8.32 -3.11
CA ALA A 52 -13.17 8.84 -2.75
C ALA A 52 -12.57 8.17 -1.49
N LEU A 53 -13.36 7.41 -0.71
CA LEU A 53 -12.88 6.59 0.41
C LEU A 53 -12.14 5.32 -0.03
N VAL A 54 -12.39 4.87 -1.26
CA VAL A 54 -11.93 3.59 -1.81
C VAL A 54 -10.78 3.78 -2.80
N LEU A 55 -10.52 5.04 -3.23
CA LEU A 55 -9.59 5.34 -4.30
C LEU A 55 -8.29 5.97 -3.78
N PRO A 56 -7.11 5.55 -4.28
CA PRO A 56 -5.87 6.27 -4.05
C PRO A 56 -5.93 7.66 -4.72
N SER A 57 -5.37 8.67 -4.06
CA SER A 57 -5.50 10.08 -4.38
C SER A 57 -4.78 10.55 -5.66
N GLN A 58 -4.16 9.64 -6.43
CA GLN A 58 -3.45 10.01 -7.66
C GLN A 58 -3.82 9.12 -8.87
N GLY A 59 -4.32 9.77 -9.92
CA GLY A 59 -3.67 9.64 -11.22
C GLY A 59 -4.14 8.57 -12.19
N THR A 60 -5.40 8.17 -12.22
CA THR A 60 -6.08 7.54 -13.38
C THR A 60 -7.56 7.59 -13.08
N ASN A 61 -8.46 7.79 -14.04
CA ASN A 61 -9.90 7.89 -13.81
C ASN A 61 -10.47 6.54 -13.32
N PRO A 62 -10.69 6.31 -12.00
CA PRO A 62 -11.08 5.02 -11.45
C PRO A 62 -12.54 5.05 -10.97
N ASP A 63 -13.25 6.14 -11.28
CA ASP A 63 -14.63 6.41 -10.85
C ASP A 63 -15.56 5.28 -11.30
N SER A 64 -15.27 4.60 -12.41
CA SER A 64 -16.17 3.59 -12.97
C SER A 64 -16.20 2.25 -12.23
N GLU A 65 -15.10 1.79 -11.63
CA GLU A 65 -15.03 0.43 -11.10
C GLU A 65 -15.67 0.31 -9.71
N VAL A 66 -15.32 1.24 -8.81
CA VAL A 66 -15.96 1.36 -7.49
C VAL A 66 -17.45 1.70 -7.64
N LEU A 67 -17.81 2.61 -8.55
CA LEU A 67 -19.23 2.92 -8.83
C LEU A 67 -19.97 1.73 -9.45
N ASN A 68 -19.30 0.88 -10.23
CA ASN A 68 -19.91 -0.35 -10.74
C ASN A 68 -20.22 -1.35 -9.63
N GLU A 69 -19.38 -1.44 -8.59
CA GLU A 69 -19.62 -2.28 -7.42
C GLU A 69 -20.85 -1.79 -6.62
N PHE A 70 -21.04 -0.48 -6.49
CA PHE A 70 -22.22 0.09 -5.85
C PHE A 70 -23.51 -0.01 -6.69
N THR A 71 -23.41 -0.08 -8.01
CA THR A 71 -24.57 0.01 -8.94
C THR A 71 -24.88 -1.27 -9.70
N ASN A 72 -24.10 -2.35 -9.49
CA ASN A 72 -24.12 -3.58 -10.29
C ASN A 72 -24.13 -3.31 -11.80
N GLY A 73 -23.44 -2.25 -12.22
CA GLY A 73 -23.29 -1.82 -13.62
C GLY A 73 -24.59 -1.39 -14.35
N LYS A 74 -25.71 -1.16 -13.64
CA LYS A 74 -27.03 -0.99 -14.28
C LYS A 74 -27.89 0.17 -13.79
N GLN A 75 -27.55 0.86 -12.71
CA GLN A 75 -28.44 1.89 -12.12
C GLN A 75 -27.74 3.19 -11.74
N GLU A 76 -28.33 4.33 -12.11
CA GLU A 76 -27.95 5.68 -11.65
C GLU A 76 -28.27 5.94 -10.16
N LYS A 77 -28.92 4.98 -9.50
CA LYS A 77 -29.41 5.08 -8.12
C LYS A 77 -29.03 3.82 -7.34
N VAL A 78 -28.54 4.01 -6.12
CA VAL A 78 -28.20 2.90 -5.20
C VAL A 78 -29.16 2.92 -4.03
N ILE A 79 -29.71 1.76 -3.68
CA ILE A 79 -30.57 1.66 -2.49
C ILE A 79 -29.69 1.80 -1.25
N LYS A 80 -30.10 2.59 -0.26
CA LYS A 80 -29.29 2.84 0.95
C LYS A 80 -28.83 1.57 1.67
N ILE A 81 -29.65 0.53 1.67
CA ILE A 81 -29.32 -0.78 2.26
C ILE A 81 -28.14 -1.42 1.51
N VAL A 82 -28.22 -1.47 0.18
CA VAL A 82 -27.14 -2.00 -0.68
C VAL A 82 -25.86 -1.19 -0.51
N PHE A 83 -25.95 0.14 -0.48
CA PHE A 83 -24.80 1.01 -0.22
C PHE A 83 -24.14 0.71 1.13
N LYS A 84 -24.94 0.54 2.20
CA LYS A 84 -24.44 0.19 3.52
C LYS A 84 -23.75 -1.18 3.52
N GLU A 85 -24.34 -2.18 2.87
CA GLU A 85 -23.76 -3.53 2.76
C GLU A 85 -22.42 -3.50 2.05
N VAL A 86 -22.33 -2.84 0.89
CA VAL A 86 -21.09 -2.72 0.12
C VAL A 86 -20.03 -1.94 0.91
N LEU A 87 -20.37 -0.79 1.52
CA LEU A 87 -19.42 -0.03 2.34
C LEU A 87 -18.93 -0.82 3.56
N THR A 88 -19.83 -1.58 4.20
CA THR A 88 -19.46 -2.45 5.33
C THR A 88 -18.50 -3.54 4.87
N HIS A 89 -18.76 -4.16 3.71
CA HIS A 89 -17.89 -5.17 3.13
C HIS A 89 -16.49 -4.60 2.83
N ILE A 90 -16.41 -3.42 2.20
CA ILE A 90 -15.15 -2.74 1.92
C ILE A 90 -14.38 -2.44 3.22
N LEU A 91 -15.04 -1.88 4.23
CA LEU A 91 -14.42 -1.57 5.52
C LEU A 91 -13.94 -2.83 6.25
N LEU A 92 -14.71 -3.91 6.22
CA LEU A 92 -14.31 -5.20 6.79
C LEU A 92 -13.10 -5.77 6.06
N ASN A 93 -13.05 -5.65 4.73
CA ASN A 93 -11.90 -6.11 3.95
C ASN A 93 -10.66 -5.25 4.19
N MET A 94 -10.80 -3.93 4.32
CA MET A 94 -9.68 -3.06 4.74
C MET A 94 -9.20 -3.42 6.14
N ALA A 95 -10.11 -3.67 7.09
CA ALA A 95 -9.75 -4.08 8.45
C ALA A 95 -9.07 -5.46 8.47
N ALA A 96 -9.54 -6.40 7.66
CA ALA A 96 -8.90 -7.71 7.51
C ALA A 96 -7.51 -7.59 6.87
N GLY A 97 -7.36 -6.72 5.86
CA GLY A 97 -6.09 -6.37 5.24
C GLY A 97 -5.10 -5.78 6.24
N LEU A 98 -5.49 -4.74 6.98
CA LEU A 98 -4.65 -4.11 8.02
C LEU A 98 -4.34 -5.05 9.20
N LYS A 99 -5.19 -6.04 9.47
CA LYS A 99 -4.91 -7.09 10.45
C LYS A 99 -3.83 -8.05 9.96
N ARG A 100 -3.78 -8.31 8.66
CA ARG A 100 -2.78 -9.18 8.03
C ARG A 100 -1.46 -8.44 7.82
N ASP A 101 -1.55 -7.25 7.26
CA ASP A 101 -0.44 -6.39 6.84
C ASP A 101 -0.55 -5.06 7.62
N PRO A 102 -0.05 -5.00 8.86
CA PRO A 102 -0.16 -3.81 9.69
C PRO A 102 0.69 -2.66 9.15
N ILE A 103 0.16 -1.45 9.24
CA ILE A 103 0.90 -0.21 8.99
C ILE A 103 1.23 0.42 10.35
N VAL A 104 2.52 0.59 10.61
CA VAL A 104 3.05 1.22 11.81
C VAL A 104 3.28 2.69 11.52
N ILE A 105 2.80 3.57 12.40
CA ILE A 105 3.09 5.00 12.31
C ILE A 105 4.28 5.30 13.21
N LEU A 106 5.42 5.61 12.59
CA LEU A 106 6.67 5.95 13.25
C LEU A 106 6.83 7.47 13.29
N ARG A 107 7.39 7.98 14.40
CA ARG A 107 7.82 9.37 14.51
C ARG A 107 9.34 9.38 14.56
N ILE A 108 9.95 9.79 13.45
CA ILE A 108 11.39 9.87 13.30
C ILE A 108 11.86 11.24 13.78
N ASP A 109 12.52 11.30 14.94
CA ASP A 109 12.99 12.53 15.58
C ASP A 109 14.51 12.61 15.77
N GLY A 110 15.23 11.65 15.20
CA GLY A 110 16.68 11.59 15.18
C GLY A 110 17.31 10.87 16.37
N GLU A 111 16.55 10.39 17.36
CA GLU A 111 17.09 9.60 18.48
C GLU A 111 17.76 8.31 17.97
N ASP A 112 17.06 7.52 17.17
CA ASP A 112 17.56 6.26 16.60
C ASP A 112 18.80 6.48 15.70
N LEU A 113 18.85 7.61 14.98
CA LEU A 113 20.02 7.97 14.16
C LEU A 113 21.24 8.31 15.02
N VAL A 114 21.04 8.99 16.16
CA VAL A 114 22.11 9.24 17.13
C VAL A 114 22.58 7.93 17.77
N GLU A 115 21.67 7.03 18.12
CA GLU A 115 22.03 5.70 18.63
C GLU A 115 22.84 4.91 17.59
N PHE A 116 22.35 4.84 16.36
CA PHE A 116 23.02 4.19 15.24
C PHE A 116 24.44 4.72 15.03
N THR A 117 24.63 6.04 14.95
CA THR A 117 25.96 6.63 14.74
C THR A 117 26.95 6.38 15.88
N ASN A 118 26.46 6.04 17.08
CA ASN A 118 27.27 5.69 18.24
C ASN A 118 27.38 4.18 18.45
N SER A 119 26.71 3.37 17.62
CA SER A 119 26.75 1.93 17.71
C SER A 119 28.12 1.38 17.29
N PRO A 120 28.53 0.21 17.79
CA PRO A 120 29.71 -0.49 17.29
C PRO A 120 29.61 -0.95 15.84
N SER A 121 28.39 -1.04 15.28
CA SER A 121 28.16 -1.52 13.91
C SER A 121 28.28 -0.41 12.86
N TYR A 122 28.20 0.87 13.29
CA TYR A 122 28.25 2.04 12.41
C TYR A 122 29.35 1.98 11.35
N GLU A 123 30.61 1.78 11.75
CA GLU A 123 31.73 1.80 10.80
C GLU A 123 31.65 0.65 9.79
N ALA A 124 31.26 -0.54 10.23
CA ALA A 124 31.14 -1.72 9.37
C ALA A 124 29.99 -1.58 8.36
N GLU A 125 28.83 -1.07 8.82
CA GLU A 125 27.65 -0.87 7.98
C GLU A 125 27.89 0.23 6.93
N ILE A 126 28.40 1.40 7.35
CA ILE A 126 28.65 2.51 6.42
C ILE A 126 29.80 2.19 5.46
N ALA A 127 30.84 1.48 5.90
CA ALA A 127 31.89 1.02 5.00
C ALA A 127 31.37 0.03 3.96
N SER A 128 30.49 -0.90 4.38
CA SER A 128 29.80 -1.82 3.47
C SER A 128 28.97 -1.05 2.45
N ILE A 129 28.13 -0.10 2.89
CA ILE A 129 27.33 0.74 1.99
C ILE A 129 28.23 1.50 1.01
N PHE A 130 29.28 2.16 1.51
CA PHE A 130 30.23 2.91 0.70
C PHE A 130 30.85 2.03 -0.40
N SER A 131 31.24 0.80 -0.08
CA SER A 131 31.83 -0.12 -1.08
C SER A 131 30.89 -0.47 -2.24
N HIS A 132 29.57 -0.44 -2.01
CA HIS A 132 28.56 -0.71 -3.04
C HIS A 132 28.21 0.50 -3.90
N ILE A 133 28.38 1.72 -3.36
CA ILE A 133 28.02 2.98 -4.04
C ILE A 133 29.23 3.74 -4.59
N ALA A 134 30.45 3.41 -4.15
CA ALA A 134 31.66 4.14 -4.49
C ALA A 134 31.89 4.15 -6.00
N SER A 135 31.76 5.33 -6.60
CA SER A 135 32.04 5.58 -8.01
C SER A 135 32.92 6.82 -8.16
N PRO A 136 34.05 6.73 -8.89
CA PRO A 136 34.96 7.86 -9.06
C PRO A 136 34.36 9.04 -9.84
N GLU A 137 33.21 8.85 -10.49
CA GLU A 137 32.52 9.87 -11.28
C GLU A 137 31.60 10.78 -10.45
N ASN A 138 31.21 10.32 -9.25
CA ASN A 138 30.21 10.99 -8.42
C ASN A 138 30.85 11.94 -7.40
N SER A 139 30.17 13.04 -7.10
CA SER A 139 30.63 13.98 -6.06
C SER A 139 30.51 13.36 -4.66
N PHE A 140 31.25 13.91 -3.69
CA PHE A 140 31.14 13.47 -2.29
C PHE A 140 29.70 13.58 -1.77
N ARG A 141 29.03 14.68 -2.12
CA ARG A 141 27.62 14.93 -1.79
C ARG A 141 26.69 13.84 -2.35
N HIS A 142 26.93 13.39 -3.58
CA HIS A 142 26.12 12.33 -4.18
C HIS A 142 26.28 11.02 -3.41
N HIS A 143 27.51 10.64 -3.04
CA HIS A 143 27.76 9.44 -2.23
C HIS A 143 27.07 9.51 -0.86
N VAL A 144 27.05 10.67 -0.21
CA VAL A 144 26.35 10.83 1.08
C VAL A 144 24.84 10.64 0.90
N ILE A 145 24.23 11.25 -0.11
CA ILE A 145 22.79 11.09 -0.39
C ILE A 145 22.48 9.63 -0.73
N GLU A 146 23.30 8.99 -1.55
CA GLU A 146 23.10 7.59 -1.93
C GLU A 146 23.25 6.65 -0.73
N ALA A 147 24.22 6.90 0.16
CA ALA A 147 24.38 6.15 1.40
C ALA A 147 23.22 6.36 2.37
N LEU A 148 22.72 7.60 2.52
CA LEU A 148 21.51 7.88 3.30
C LEU A 148 20.31 7.11 2.73
N GLY A 149 20.25 6.92 1.40
CA GLY A 149 19.21 6.13 0.74
C GLY A 149 19.33 4.62 0.92
N LYS A 150 20.44 4.14 1.49
CA LYS A 150 20.61 2.74 1.91
C LYS A 150 20.25 2.51 3.37
N LEU A 151 20.12 3.57 4.16
CA LEU A 151 19.60 3.50 5.52
C LEU A 151 18.07 3.50 5.51
N THR A 152 17.47 2.85 6.48
CA THR A 152 16.02 2.73 6.62
C THR A 152 15.53 3.45 7.87
N VAL A 153 14.23 3.38 8.12
CA VAL A 153 13.60 3.90 9.34
C VAL A 153 14.18 3.28 10.62
N GLU A 154 14.74 2.07 10.54
CA GLU A 154 15.41 1.38 11.66
C GLU A 154 16.69 2.08 12.10
N GLN A 155 17.39 2.76 11.19
CA GLN A 155 18.53 3.63 11.52
C GLN A 155 18.10 5.08 11.76
N GLY A 156 16.80 5.35 11.93
CA GLY A 156 16.27 6.69 12.21
C GLY A 156 16.30 7.65 11.03
N ILE A 157 16.34 7.14 9.80
CA ILE A 157 16.31 7.95 8.57
C ILE A 157 14.91 7.87 7.94
N PRO A 158 14.19 9.00 7.78
CA PRO A 158 12.96 8.99 7.02
C PRO A 158 13.26 8.80 5.51
N PRO A 159 12.29 8.34 4.71
CA PRO A 159 12.49 8.09 3.28
C PRO A 159 13.04 9.31 2.54
N ILE A 160 14.30 9.22 2.11
CA ILE A 160 14.96 10.33 1.39
C ILE A 160 14.47 10.47 -0.06
N SER A 161 13.65 9.54 -0.55
CA SER A 161 12.94 9.70 -1.81
C SER A 161 11.85 10.79 -1.74
N ASP A 162 11.40 11.14 -0.53
CA ASP A 162 10.42 12.18 -0.32
C ASP A 162 11.05 13.58 -0.49
N SER A 163 10.43 14.40 -1.33
CA SER A 163 10.94 15.73 -1.67
C SER A 163 10.94 16.69 -0.48
N TRP A 164 10.00 16.56 0.45
CA TRP A 164 9.98 17.39 1.65
C TRP A 164 11.15 17.04 2.56
N VAL A 165 11.43 15.74 2.75
CA VAL A 165 12.57 15.26 3.56
C VAL A 165 13.89 15.77 3.00
N ILE A 166 14.10 15.65 1.68
CA ILE A 166 15.31 16.17 1.04
C ILE A 166 15.46 17.67 1.29
N ASN A 167 14.43 18.46 1.00
CA ASN A 167 14.53 19.92 1.02
C ASN A 167 14.62 20.53 2.44
N ASN A 168 13.99 19.90 3.43
CA ASN A 168 13.87 20.48 4.77
C ASN A 168 14.83 19.83 5.80
N ILE A 169 15.20 18.57 5.60
CA ILE A 169 16.04 17.81 6.53
C ILE A 169 17.45 17.58 5.95
N VAL A 170 17.55 16.91 4.80
CA VAL A 170 18.84 16.45 4.26
C VAL A 170 19.67 17.60 3.69
N GLU A 171 19.13 18.37 2.76
CA GLU A 171 19.82 19.49 2.10
C GLU A 171 20.37 20.51 3.10
N PRO A 172 19.58 20.98 4.09
CA PRO A 172 20.07 21.94 5.05
C PRO A 172 21.12 21.35 6.01
N ALA A 173 21.14 20.02 6.23
CA ALA A 173 22.20 19.35 6.96
C ALA A 173 23.50 19.27 6.14
N LEU A 174 23.41 18.87 4.87
CA LEU A 174 24.55 18.85 3.95
C LEU A 174 25.21 20.23 3.85
N LEU A 175 24.43 21.30 3.70
CA LEU A 175 24.94 22.68 3.62
C LEU A 175 25.64 23.15 4.90
N SER A 176 25.22 22.67 6.07
CA SER A 176 25.85 23.04 7.34
C SER A 176 27.22 22.39 7.57
N GLN A 177 27.44 21.20 7.02
CA GLN A 177 28.68 20.42 7.20
C GLN A 177 29.64 20.58 6.02
N GLY A 178 29.11 20.66 4.81
CA GLY A 178 29.85 20.70 3.56
C GLY A 178 29.46 21.91 2.73
N GLY A 179 30.24 23.00 2.83
CA GLY A 179 30.24 24.04 1.82
C GLY A 179 30.69 23.51 0.44
N SER A 180 30.95 24.40 -0.51
CA SER A 180 31.32 24.11 -1.93
C SER A 180 32.57 23.23 -2.18
N GLY A 181 33.15 22.61 -1.15
CA GLY A 181 34.31 21.70 -1.23
C GLY A 181 33.96 20.25 -1.58
N TRP A 182 32.72 19.81 -1.36
CA TRP A 182 32.28 18.42 -1.62
C TRP A 182 32.06 18.11 -3.11
N ASP A 183 31.92 19.13 -3.95
CA ASP A 183 31.77 18.96 -5.39
C ASP A 183 33.07 18.57 -6.10
N LYS A 184 34.22 18.61 -5.41
CA LYS A 184 35.56 18.42 -5.99
C LYS A 184 36.41 17.33 -5.33
N SER A 185 35.97 16.76 -4.21
CA SER A 185 36.73 15.74 -3.47
C SER A 185 36.28 14.34 -3.86
N ILE A 186 37.24 13.48 -4.21
CA ILE A 186 37.01 12.03 -4.23
C ILE A 186 37.00 11.57 -2.77
N PRO A 187 35.98 10.82 -2.30
CA PRO A 187 35.96 10.29 -0.95
C PRO A 187 37.02 9.19 -0.79
N ASP A 188 37.93 9.33 0.16
CA ASP A 188 38.56 8.17 0.78
C ASP A 188 37.58 7.60 1.84
N GLN A 189 37.65 6.30 2.13
CA GLN A 189 36.65 5.64 2.99
C GLN A 189 36.66 6.19 4.43
N GLU A 190 37.82 6.49 5.00
CA GLU A 190 37.94 6.99 6.37
C GLU A 190 37.33 8.39 6.50
N LYS A 191 37.62 9.28 5.55
CA LYS A 191 37.02 10.60 5.45
C LYS A 191 35.53 10.52 5.14
N PHE A 192 35.10 9.57 4.32
CA PHE A 192 33.68 9.33 4.08
C PHE A 192 32.95 8.98 5.37
N LEU A 193 33.49 8.05 6.18
CA LEU A 193 32.92 7.66 7.47
C LEU A 193 32.81 8.84 8.44
N GLU A 194 33.85 9.65 8.54
CA GLU A 194 33.88 10.81 9.44
C GLU A 194 32.86 11.89 9.03
N GLU A 195 32.85 12.25 7.75
CA GLU A 195 31.96 13.29 7.22
C GLU A 195 30.50 12.82 7.16
N PHE A 196 30.25 11.55 6.83
CA PHE A 196 28.92 10.95 6.90
C PHE A 196 28.38 11.03 8.33
N LYS A 197 29.20 10.74 9.35
CA LYS A 197 28.79 10.85 10.76
C LYS A 197 28.37 12.27 11.12
N LYS A 198 29.12 13.28 10.66
CA LYS A 198 28.78 14.70 10.88
C LYS A 198 27.44 15.06 10.23
N VAL A 199 27.20 14.60 9.01
CA VAL A 199 25.92 14.80 8.31
C VAL A 199 24.78 14.10 9.05
N ALA A 200 24.94 12.84 9.42
CA ALA A 200 23.95 12.07 10.15
C ALA A 200 23.55 12.75 11.48
N LEU A 201 24.52 13.22 12.25
CA LEU A 201 24.25 13.99 13.49
C LEU A 201 23.56 15.33 13.21
N SER A 202 23.91 16.00 12.11
CA SER A 202 23.22 17.23 11.70
C SER A 202 21.78 16.96 11.24
N ILE A 203 21.53 15.82 10.58
CA ILE A 203 20.18 15.36 10.22
C ILE A 203 19.39 15.07 11.50
N ALA A 204 19.97 14.33 12.44
CA ALA A 204 19.34 14.04 13.72
C ALA A 204 18.93 15.31 14.49
N HIS A 205 19.81 16.33 14.51
CA HIS A 205 19.47 17.62 15.10
C HIS A 205 18.25 18.27 14.43
N ARG A 206 18.15 18.20 13.09
CA ARG A 206 17.00 18.76 12.37
C ARG A 206 15.73 17.96 12.61
N LEU A 207 15.82 16.63 12.65
CA LEU A 207 14.70 15.75 12.98
C LEU A 207 14.17 16.01 14.41
N LYS A 208 15.05 16.39 15.33
CA LYS A 208 14.62 16.78 16.69
C LYS A 208 13.78 18.06 16.68
N GLU A 209 14.09 19.01 15.81
CA GLU A 209 13.33 20.26 15.64
C GLU A 209 12.06 20.05 14.80
N GLN A 210 12.14 19.22 13.77
CA GLN A 210 11.09 18.92 12.82
C GLN A 210 10.98 17.40 12.62
N PRO A 211 10.32 16.69 13.55
CA PRO A 211 10.13 15.25 13.45
C PRO A 211 9.30 14.89 12.22
N VAL A 212 9.64 13.76 11.60
CA VAL A 212 8.93 13.27 10.42
C VAL A 212 8.05 12.09 10.81
N ILE A 213 6.78 12.15 10.43
CA ILE A 213 5.87 11.03 10.61
C ILE A 213 5.99 10.12 9.38
N VAL A 214 6.26 8.85 9.60
CA VAL A 214 6.43 7.84 8.54
C VAL A 214 5.43 6.71 8.77
N ALA A 215 4.66 6.39 7.73
CA ALA A 215 3.91 5.15 7.66
C ALA A 215 4.84 4.05 7.15
N HIS A 216 5.15 3.10 8.01
CA HIS A 216 6.02 1.96 7.75
C HIS A 216 5.19 0.69 7.68
N SER A 217 5.43 -0.16 6.69
CA SER A 217 4.88 -1.52 6.64
C SER A 217 5.97 -2.50 6.28
N GLU A 218 6.03 -3.60 7.03
CA GLU A 218 6.88 -4.75 6.76
C GLU A 218 5.99 -5.98 6.63
N ASN A 219 6.13 -6.69 5.50
CA ASN A 219 5.48 -7.97 5.27
C ASN A 219 6.53 -9.04 5.01
N ILE A 220 6.47 -10.12 5.78
CA ILE A 220 7.36 -11.28 5.63
C ILE A 220 6.53 -12.46 5.16
N PHE A 221 6.86 -12.98 3.98
CA PHE A 221 6.25 -14.18 3.41
C PHE A 221 7.20 -15.36 3.61
N ASP A 222 6.96 -16.12 4.69
CA ASP A 222 7.78 -17.25 5.15
C ASP A 222 7.09 -18.62 4.97
N GLY A 223 5.92 -18.64 4.33
CA GLY A 223 5.11 -19.85 4.15
C GLY A 223 4.23 -20.21 5.36
N SER A 224 4.34 -19.53 6.50
CA SER A 224 3.55 -19.84 7.71
C SER A 224 2.04 -19.69 7.48
N GLY A 225 1.62 -18.69 6.71
CA GLY A 225 0.21 -18.49 6.31
C GLY A 225 -0.33 -19.66 5.49
N VAL A 226 0.50 -20.19 4.59
CA VAL A 226 0.16 -21.35 3.75
C VAL A 226 0.08 -22.61 4.61
N ASN A 227 1.07 -22.83 5.48
CA ASN A 227 1.09 -23.95 6.41
C ASN A 227 -0.15 -23.94 7.34
N ARG A 228 -0.54 -22.77 7.85
CA ARG A 228 -1.75 -22.60 8.66
C ARG A 228 -3.01 -23.02 7.91
N LEU A 229 -3.13 -22.65 6.62
CA LEU A 229 -4.26 -23.05 5.79
C LEU A 229 -4.24 -24.57 5.53
N LEU A 230 -3.09 -25.12 5.12
CA LEU A 230 -2.93 -26.56 4.82
C LEU A 230 -3.18 -27.44 6.05
N SER A 231 -2.79 -26.97 7.24
CA SER A 231 -2.99 -27.68 8.51
C SER A 231 -4.45 -27.73 8.96
N ASN A 232 -5.31 -26.85 8.47
CA ASN A 232 -6.73 -26.82 8.81
C ASN A 232 -7.59 -27.37 7.66
N LYS A 233 -7.82 -28.69 7.67
CA LYS A 233 -8.59 -29.38 6.63
C LYS A 233 -9.96 -28.78 6.35
N PHE A 234 -10.66 -28.29 7.37
CA PHE A 234 -12.00 -27.71 7.19
C PHE A 234 -11.93 -26.37 6.45
N GLU A 235 -11.04 -25.46 6.88
CA GLU A 235 -10.85 -24.17 6.21
C GLU A 235 -10.26 -24.35 4.81
N LEU A 236 -9.31 -25.28 4.63
CA LEU A 236 -8.76 -25.61 3.31
C LEU A 236 -9.87 -26.05 2.35
N GLU A 237 -10.68 -27.04 2.73
CA GLU A 237 -11.75 -27.55 1.87
C GLU A 237 -12.79 -26.46 1.56
N LYS A 238 -13.18 -25.67 2.56
CA LYS A 238 -14.09 -24.53 2.37
C LYS A 238 -13.54 -23.51 1.38
N THR A 239 -12.26 -23.15 1.52
CA THR A 239 -11.61 -22.15 0.68
C THR A 239 -11.43 -22.65 -0.74
N LEU A 240 -11.02 -23.92 -0.92
CA LEU A 240 -10.96 -24.58 -2.23
C LEU A 240 -12.32 -24.60 -2.91
N ASN A 241 -13.40 -24.98 -2.21
CA ASN A 241 -14.74 -24.94 -2.78
C ASN A 241 -15.14 -23.53 -3.24
N SER A 242 -14.84 -22.52 -2.42
CA SER A 242 -15.14 -21.12 -2.76
C SER A 242 -14.35 -20.63 -3.99
N ALA A 243 -13.08 -21.00 -4.12
CA ALA A 243 -12.25 -20.62 -5.26
C ALA A 243 -12.74 -21.24 -6.58
N LEU A 244 -13.39 -22.41 -6.51
CA LEU A 244 -13.85 -23.15 -7.68
C LEU A 244 -15.31 -22.83 -8.06
N GLU A 245 -16.06 -22.13 -7.22
CA GLU A 245 -17.50 -21.85 -7.40
C GLU A 245 -17.78 -21.07 -8.70
N ASN A 246 -16.94 -20.09 -9.01
CA ASN A 246 -17.12 -19.18 -10.16
C ASN A 246 -16.31 -19.58 -11.41
N LEU A 247 -15.56 -20.69 -11.35
CA LEU A 247 -14.73 -21.11 -12.48
C LEU A 247 -15.58 -21.76 -13.59
N PRO A 248 -15.28 -21.49 -14.88
CA PRO A 248 -15.97 -22.14 -15.98
C PRO A 248 -15.78 -23.67 -15.95
N LYS A 249 -16.90 -24.39 -15.91
CA LYS A 249 -16.93 -25.87 -15.97
C LYS A 249 -17.42 -26.34 -17.33
N ASP A 250 -16.88 -27.46 -17.80
CA ASP A 250 -17.38 -28.12 -19.01
C ASP A 250 -18.78 -28.72 -18.80
N ARG A 251 -19.37 -29.29 -19.85
CA ARG A 251 -20.70 -29.94 -19.79
C ARG A 251 -20.76 -31.14 -18.81
N ASN A 252 -19.62 -31.65 -18.38
CA ASN A 252 -19.48 -32.76 -17.44
C ASN A 252 -19.01 -32.30 -16.05
N GLY A 253 -18.97 -30.98 -15.78
CA GLY A 253 -18.54 -30.42 -14.51
C GLY A 253 -17.02 -30.44 -14.28
N LYS A 254 -16.20 -30.64 -15.32
CA LYS A 254 -14.75 -30.65 -15.23
C LYS A 254 -14.15 -29.25 -15.43
N LEU A 255 -12.97 -29.03 -14.86
CA LEU A 255 -12.23 -27.76 -14.88
C LEU A 255 -10.99 -27.85 -15.77
N SER A 256 -10.76 -26.80 -16.56
CA SER A 256 -9.54 -26.65 -17.35
C SER A 256 -8.39 -26.21 -16.45
N MET A 257 -7.20 -26.78 -16.66
CA MET A 257 -6.01 -26.48 -15.89
C MET A 257 -5.50 -25.04 -16.11
N GLU A 258 -5.90 -24.39 -17.21
CA GLU A 258 -5.64 -22.96 -17.48
C GLU A 258 -6.12 -22.04 -16.34
N TYR A 259 -7.14 -22.46 -15.58
CA TYR A 259 -7.69 -21.67 -14.46
C TYR A 259 -6.94 -21.85 -13.14
N LEU A 260 -5.89 -22.66 -13.08
CA LEU A 260 -5.15 -22.90 -11.82
C LEU A 260 -4.57 -21.62 -11.23
N ARG A 261 -4.05 -20.70 -12.07
CA ARG A 261 -3.54 -19.41 -11.59
C ARG A 261 -4.64 -18.52 -11.04
N VAL A 262 -5.79 -18.50 -11.68
CA VAL A 262 -6.97 -17.73 -11.24
C VAL A 262 -7.49 -18.28 -9.91
N ALA A 263 -7.57 -19.60 -9.79
CA ALA A 263 -7.97 -20.26 -8.57
C ALA A 263 -6.95 -20.01 -7.43
N LEU A 264 -5.64 -20.07 -7.73
CA LEU A 264 -4.59 -19.76 -6.76
C LEU A 264 -4.68 -18.31 -6.28
N ASP A 265 -4.87 -17.34 -7.18
CA ASP A 265 -5.02 -15.93 -6.81
C ASP A 265 -6.20 -15.69 -5.88
N THR A 266 -7.30 -16.42 -6.09
CA THR A 266 -8.47 -16.40 -5.20
C THR A 266 -8.15 -16.97 -3.81
N LEU A 267 -7.23 -17.94 -3.72
CA LEU A 267 -6.78 -18.57 -2.47
C LEU A 267 -5.69 -17.77 -1.75
N SER A 268 -4.91 -16.97 -2.47
CA SER A 268 -3.74 -16.25 -1.96
C SER A 268 -4.03 -15.49 -0.66
N PRO A 269 -5.11 -14.69 -0.53
CA PRO A 269 -5.40 -13.98 0.71
C PRO A 269 -5.61 -14.90 1.92
N CYS A 270 -6.25 -16.05 1.72
CA CYS A 270 -6.51 -17.04 2.77
C CYS A 270 -5.22 -17.77 3.20
N ALA A 271 -4.29 -17.95 2.25
CA ALA A 271 -2.97 -18.52 2.47
C ALA A 271 -1.95 -17.49 2.99
N GLY A 272 -2.34 -16.23 3.18
CA GLY A 272 -1.42 -15.16 3.59
C GLY A 272 -0.40 -14.78 2.50
N LEU A 273 -0.70 -15.11 1.25
CA LEU A 273 0.08 -14.74 0.08
C LEU A 273 -0.45 -13.42 -0.51
N PRO A 274 0.41 -12.61 -1.14
CA PRO A 274 -0.03 -11.43 -1.85
C PRO A 274 -0.82 -11.83 -3.11
N PRO A 275 -1.65 -10.92 -3.66
CA PRO A 275 -2.21 -11.10 -4.99
C PRO A 275 -1.12 -11.31 -6.05
N LEU A 276 -1.41 -12.10 -7.08
CA LEU A 276 -0.48 -12.30 -8.20
C LEU A 276 -0.19 -10.95 -8.88
N GLY A 277 1.07 -10.71 -9.26
CA GLY A 277 1.50 -9.44 -9.87
C GLY A 277 1.83 -8.33 -8.88
N ALA A 278 1.55 -8.51 -7.58
CA ALA A 278 1.84 -7.49 -6.58
C ALA A 278 3.32 -7.44 -6.17
N ILE A 279 4.01 -8.59 -6.19
CA ILE A 279 5.40 -8.74 -5.76
C ILE A 279 6.13 -9.63 -6.75
N GLU A 280 7.12 -9.08 -7.46
CA GLU A 280 7.82 -9.76 -8.56
C GLU A 280 8.56 -11.02 -8.08
N GLU A 281 9.16 -10.98 -6.89
CA GLU A 281 9.84 -12.10 -6.26
C GLU A 281 8.88 -13.24 -5.94
N MET A 282 7.66 -12.93 -5.48
CA MET A 282 6.64 -13.93 -5.23
C MET A 282 6.15 -14.55 -6.54
N ASP A 283 5.97 -13.74 -7.59
CA ASP A 283 5.58 -14.25 -8.91
C ASP A 283 6.64 -15.18 -9.50
N LYS A 284 7.93 -14.96 -9.21
CA LYS A 284 9.02 -15.88 -9.57
C LYS A 284 8.88 -17.22 -8.85
N VAL A 285 8.67 -17.23 -7.53
CA VAL A 285 8.42 -18.44 -6.73
C VAL A 285 7.24 -19.24 -7.30
N ILE A 286 6.11 -18.57 -7.53
CA ILE A 286 4.90 -19.19 -8.09
C ILE A 286 5.19 -19.73 -9.50
N GLY A 287 5.85 -18.93 -10.34
CA GLY A 287 6.25 -19.35 -11.69
C GLY A 287 7.14 -20.60 -11.71
N GLU A 288 8.05 -20.75 -10.75
CA GLU A 288 8.89 -21.94 -10.60
C GLU A 288 8.09 -23.16 -10.15
N VAL A 289 7.19 -23.00 -9.17
CA VAL A 289 6.31 -24.09 -8.71
C VAL A 289 5.45 -24.63 -9.86
N PHE A 290 4.86 -23.76 -10.67
CA PHE A 290 4.07 -24.18 -11.83
C PHE A 290 4.89 -24.94 -12.88
N LYS A 291 6.18 -24.58 -13.08
CA LYS A 291 7.09 -25.32 -13.97
C LYS A 291 7.39 -26.72 -13.43
N VAL A 292 7.61 -26.86 -12.12
CA VAL A 292 7.93 -28.15 -11.47
C VAL A 292 6.75 -29.12 -11.54
N ILE A 293 5.53 -28.63 -11.33
CA ILE A 293 4.31 -29.45 -11.33
C ILE A 293 3.89 -29.88 -12.75
N ASN A 294 4.49 -29.29 -13.80
CA ASN A 294 4.27 -29.62 -15.20
C ASN A 294 2.78 -29.66 -15.57
N VAL A 295 2.10 -28.56 -15.26
CA VAL A 295 0.68 -28.33 -15.56
C VAL A 295 0.49 -28.28 -17.08
N ASP A 296 -0.25 -29.25 -17.63
CA ASP A 296 -0.73 -29.19 -19.01
C ASP A 296 -2.00 -28.34 -19.05
N ASP A 297 -1.88 -27.10 -19.52
CA ASP A 297 -2.98 -26.11 -19.59
C ASP A 297 -4.18 -26.59 -20.41
N GLY A 298 -3.98 -27.53 -21.36
CA GLY A 298 -5.07 -28.11 -22.16
C GLY A 298 -5.81 -29.26 -21.47
N LYS A 299 -5.31 -29.75 -20.33
CA LYS A 299 -5.92 -30.86 -19.60
C LYS A 299 -7.17 -30.37 -18.87
N VAL A 300 -8.23 -31.18 -18.91
CA VAL A 300 -9.48 -30.93 -18.18
C VAL A 300 -9.67 -32.03 -17.13
N VAL A 301 -9.77 -31.65 -15.87
CA VAL A 301 -9.76 -32.55 -14.71
C VAL A 301 -11.05 -32.44 -13.90
N LYS A 302 -11.35 -33.46 -13.08
CA LYS A 302 -12.45 -33.37 -12.12
C LYS A 302 -12.11 -32.40 -10.99
N GLU A 303 -13.13 -31.90 -10.31
CA GLU A 303 -12.99 -30.97 -9.19
C GLU A 303 -12.02 -31.49 -8.10
N ASP A 304 -12.15 -32.75 -7.69
CA ASP A 304 -11.27 -33.34 -6.67
C ASP A 304 -9.80 -33.38 -7.10
N GLU A 305 -9.53 -33.70 -8.37
CA GLU A 305 -8.17 -33.70 -8.92
C GLU A 305 -7.61 -32.27 -9.02
N PHE A 306 -8.45 -31.30 -9.40
CA PHE A 306 -8.07 -29.89 -9.42
C PHE A 306 -7.70 -29.37 -8.03
N LYS A 307 -8.48 -29.74 -7.00
CA LYS A 307 -8.21 -29.40 -5.60
C LYS A 307 -6.91 -30.01 -5.08
N ILE A 308 -6.62 -31.26 -5.42
CA ILE A 308 -5.35 -31.91 -5.07
C ILE A 308 -4.18 -31.12 -5.66
N ILE A 309 -4.25 -30.76 -6.94
CA ILE A 309 -3.18 -30.02 -7.61
C ILE A 309 -2.99 -28.62 -7.01
N LEU A 310 -4.07 -27.90 -6.70
CA LEU A 310 -3.98 -26.62 -5.99
C LEU A 310 -3.34 -26.76 -4.61
N THR A 311 -3.67 -27.83 -3.89
CA THR A 311 -3.08 -28.13 -2.58
C THR A 311 -1.59 -28.43 -2.71
N ASP A 312 -1.18 -29.17 -3.73
CA ASP A 312 0.22 -29.47 -4.02
C ASP A 312 1.01 -28.20 -4.43
N ILE A 313 0.40 -27.30 -5.20
CA ILE A 313 0.96 -25.98 -5.53
C ILE A 313 1.19 -25.18 -4.24
N LEU A 314 0.18 -25.07 -3.37
CA LEU A 314 0.31 -24.37 -2.09
C LEU A 314 1.41 -24.99 -1.22
N GLY A 315 1.46 -26.32 -1.09
CA GLY A 315 2.50 -27.01 -0.36
C GLY A 315 3.90 -26.75 -0.92
N SER A 316 4.03 -26.67 -2.25
CA SER A 316 5.30 -26.36 -2.90
C SER A 316 5.74 -24.91 -2.67
N ILE A 317 4.81 -23.95 -2.73
CA ILE A 317 5.07 -22.54 -2.40
C ILE A 317 5.53 -22.43 -0.95
N MET A 318 4.83 -23.09 -0.02
CA MET A 318 5.18 -23.12 1.40
C MET A 318 6.63 -23.57 1.61
N LEU A 319 7.04 -24.69 0.99
CA LEU A 319 8.41 -25.21 1.13
C LEU A 319 9.47 -24.26 0.57
N GLN A 320 9.18 -23.55 -0.52
CA GLN A 320 10.11 -22.56 -1.06
C GLN A 320 10.26 -21.35 -0.13
N LEU A 321 9.15 -20.86 0.42
CA LEU A 321 9.16 -19.71 1.34
C LEU A 321 9.76 -20.06 2.71
N GLU A 322 9.59 -21.29 3.21
CA GLU A 322 10.26 -21.75 4.43
C GLU A 322 11.79 -21.78 4.26
N GLY A 323 12.27 -22.13 3.06
CA GLY A 323 13.70 -22.13 2.73
C GLY A 323 14.26 -20.74 2.47
N ASN A 324 13.49 -19.88 1.80
CA ASN A 324 13.87 -18.52 1.40
C ASN A 324 12.67 -17.56 1.58
N PRO A 325 12.49 -16.97 2.77
CA PRO A 325 11.44 -15.98 3.00
C PRO A 325 11.60 -14.74 2.12
N ILE A 326 10.48 -14.12 1.76
CA ILE A 326 10.46 -12.84 1.02
C ILE A 326 10.01 -11.74 1.97
N SER A 327 10.83 -10.71 2.17
CA SER A 327 10.46 -9.53 2.93
C SER A 327 10.21 -8.34 2.01
N VAL A 328 9.07 -7.67 2.20
CA VAL A 328 8.70 -6.45 1.48
C VAL A 328 8.47 -5.32 2.47
N TYR A 329 9.13 -4.21 2.21
CA TYR A 329 9.10 -3.01 3.03
C TYR A 329 8.49 -1.86 2.23
N SER A 330 7.71 -1.02 2.90
CA SER A 330 7.23 0.24 2.33
C SER A 330 7.27 1.32 3.39
N ASP A 331 7.89 2.44 3.04
CA ASP A 331 7.99 3.62 3.89
C ASP A 331 7.43 4.82 3.14
N SER A 332 6.47 5.51 3.74
CA SER A 332 5.90 6.73 3.18
C SER A 332 5.86 7.83 4.23
N VAL A 333 6.33 9.01 3.87
CA VAL A 333 6.19 10.20 4.72
C VAL A 333 4.71 10.61 4.76
N VAL A 334 4.20 10.83 5.95
CA VAL A 334 2.83 11.31 6.18
C VAL A 334 2.87 12.82 6.21
N HIS A 335 2.35 13.44 5.15
CA HIS A 335 2.16 14.88 5.08
C HIS A 335 0.83 15.24 5.73
N GLU A 336 0.84 16.21 6.65
CA GLU A 336 -0.40 16.84 7.06
C GLU A 336 -1.10 17.43 5.82
N PRO A 337 -2.42 17.25 5.66
CA PRO A 337 -3.15 17.91 4.60
C PRO A 337 -2.87 19.40 4.72
N LEU A 338 -2.38 20.02 3.64
CA LEU A 338 -2.22 21.46 3.56
C LEU A 338 -3.60 22.09 3.78
N ASP A 339 -3.92 22.44 5.02
CA ASP A 339 -4.95 23.41 5.29
C ASP A 339 -4.52 24.65 4.51
N SER A 340 -5.31 24.99 3.51
CA SER A 340 -5.16 26.21 2.75
C SER A 340 -5.02 27.35 3.75
N SER A 341 -3.80 27.85 3.92
CA SER A 341 -3.55 29.10 4.61
C SER A 341 -4.16 30.20 3.74
N SER A 342 -5.47 30.40 3.89
CA SER A 342 -6.10 31.63 3.48
C SER A 342 -5.48 32.72 4.34
N THR A 343 -4.57 33.44 3.69
CA THR A 343 -4.03 34.73 4.08
C THR A 343 -5.19 35.63 4.51
N GLU A 344 -5.40 35.77 5.82
CA GLU A 344 -6.08 36.94 6.36
C GLU A 344 -5.06 38.08 6.38
N THR A 345 -4.96 38.77 5.24
CA THR A 345 -4.36 40.11 5.20
C THR A 345 -5.27 41.04 5.99
N SER A 346 -4.70 41.63 7.06
CA SER A 346 -5.28 42.73 7.83
C SER A 346 -5.48 43.99 7.01
#